data_AF-A0AAD4Z8M1-F1
#
_entry.id   AF-A0AAD4Z8M1-F1
#
_cell.length_a   1.000
_cell.length_b   1.000
_cell.length_c   1.000
_cell.angle_alpha   90.00
_cell.angle_beta   90.00
_cell.angle_gamma   90.00
#
_symmetry.space_group_name_H-M   'P 1'
#
loop_
_entity.id
_entity.type
_entity.pdbx_description
1 polymer ?
#
loop_
_entity_poly.entity_id
_entity_poly.type
_entity_poly.pdbx_seq_one_letter_code
_entity_poly.pdbx_strand_id
1 'polypeptide(L)'
;MHVMGSLILQGVFRFQNEFIQPFITSITSLNADNILEAAKDSGGARVIEAFLSSDASAKLKRRLIMKLRGHFGELSLQSSGSFTVEKCFTVGNISLREAIVSELLTVQSELWNTKQGPHLMRKLDVDGFAARPDQWRSRQESKQSTFNEFYSTFGSKKSSKKFARNSADDDVPKVKKNKSKNIVTDEGTSQSMDKAEKKRHREDVLQKSPKKLKT
;
A
#
# COMPACT_ATOMS: atom_id res chain seq x y z
N MET A 1 7.68 20.30 21.23
CA MET A 1 9.02 19.76 20.89
C MET A 1 9.90 20.83 20.26
N HIS A 2 11.24 20.71 20.34
CA HIS A 2 12.17 21.59 19.64
C HIS A 2 12.24 21.26 18.14
N VAL A 3 12.08 22.26 17.26
CA VAL A 3 11.98 22.05 15.81
C VAL A 3 13.25 21.41 15.24
N MET A 4 14.42 21.97 15.53
CA MET A 4 15.69 21.40 15.03
C MET A 4 15.98 20.02 15.60
N GLY A 5 15.63 19.79 16.87
CA GLY A 5 15.77 18.46 17.48
C GLY A 5 14.92 17.41 16.76
N SER A 6 13.69 17.78 16.38
CA SER A 6 12.79 16.91 15.62
C SER A 6 13.31 16.62 14.22
N LEU A 7 13.90 17.60 13.54
CA LEU A 7 14.51 17.41 12.22
C LEU A 7 15.75 16.51 12.27
N ILE A 8 16.60 16.66 13.30
CA ILE A 8 17.74 15.78 13.54
C ILE A 8 17.25 14.34 13.71
N LEU A 9 16.26 14.11 14.57
CA LEU A 9 15.73 12.76 14.81
C LEU A 9 15.08 12.15 13.55
N GLN A 10 14.36 12.95 12.75
CA GLN A 10 13.86 12.51 11.45
C GLN A 10 14.99 12.07 10.52
N GLY A 11 16.10 12.80 10.51
CA GLY A 11 17.31 12.42 9.76
C GLY A 11 17.94 11.13 10.29
N VAL A 12 18.05 11.00 11.62
CA VAL A 12 18.63 9.81 12.28
C VAL A 12 17.89 8.54 11.87
N PHE A 13 16.55 8.53 11.85
CA PHE A 13 15.77 7.34 11.49
C PHE A 13 15.87 6.92 10.01
N ARG A 14 16.63 7.64 9.18
CA ARG A 14 16.93 7.27 7.79
C ARG A 14 18.24 6.48 7.63
N PHE A 15 19.07 6.40 8.67
CA PHE A 15 20.28 5.58 8.65
C PHE A 15 19.94 4.10 8.85
N GLN A 16 20.89 3.24 8.47
CA GLN A 16 20.78 1.80 8.70
C GLN A 16 20.70 1.52 10.21
N ASN A 17 19.90 0.52 10.57
CA ASN A 17 19.57 0.23 11.97
C ASN A 17 20.80 0.00 12.85
N GLU A 18 21.89 -0.53 12.30
CA GLU A 18 23.14 -0.83 13.01
C GLU A 18 23.74 0.42 13.67
N PHE A 19 23.55 1.60 13.06
CA PHE A 19 24.11 2.87 13.54
C PHE A 19 23.19 3.64 14.48
N ILE A 20 21.92 3.22 14.61
CA ILE A 20 20.89 4.00 15.31
C ILE A 20 20.17 3.22 16.42
N GLN A 21 20.74 2.08 16.84
CA GLN A 21 20.17 1.25 17.91
C GLN A 21 19.83 2.02 19.20
N PRO A 22 20.65 2.98 19.69
CA PRO A 22 20.29 3.76 20.87
C PRO A 22 19.01 4.59 20.69
N PHE A 23 18.80 5.15 19.50
CA PHE A 23 17.61 5.96 19.19
C PHE A 23 16.36 5.10 19.05
N ILE A 24 16.48 3.93 18.39
CA ILE A 24 15.40 2.94 18.30
C ILE A 24 15.02 2.44 19.69
N THR A 25 16.00 2.12 20.52
CA THR A 25 15.77 1.65 21.89
C THR A 25 15.09 2.72 22.72
N SER A 26 15.57 3.97 22.65
CA SER A 26 14.99 5.11 23.36
C SER A 26 13.53 5.33 22.99
N ILE A 27 13.21 5.52 21.70
CA ILE A 27 11.83 5.80 21.27
C ILE A 27 10.88 4.65 21.57
N THR A 28 11.35 3.40 21.49
CA THR A 28 10.50 2.23 21.80
C THR A 28 10.35 1.97 23.29
N SER A 29 11.15 2.61 24.14
CA SER A 29 11.10 2.49 25.61
C SER A 29 10.25 3.57 26.29
N LEU A 30 9.93 4.67 25.59
CA LEU A 30 9.02 5.71 26.10
C LEU A 30 7.67 5.11 26.54
N ASN A 31 7.07 5.61 27.62
CA ASN A 31 5.74 5.17 28.05
C ASN A 31 4.64 5.62 27.05
N ALA A 32 3.39 5.18 27.27
CA ALA A 32 2.29 5.51 26.37
C ALA A 32 2.00 7.02 26.34
N ASP A 33 2.01 7.67 27.50
CA ASP A 33 1.72 9.10 27.63
C ASP A 33 2.72 9.96 26.85
N ASN A 34 4.03 9.70 26.97
CA ASN A 34 5.04 10.45 26.23
C ASN A 34 4.95 10.22 24.71
N ILE A 35 4.58 9.01 24.28
CA ILE A 35 4.35 8.72 22.86
C ILE A 35 3.11 9.45 22.33
N LEU A 36 2.06 9.52 23.14
CA LEU A 36 0.86 10.26 22.80
C LEU A 36 1.12 11.77 22.71
N GLU A 37 1.80 12.35 23.70
CA GLU A 37 2.20 13.76 23.67
C GLU A 37 3.06 14.07 22.44
N ALA A 38 4.02 13.20 22.12
CA ALA A 38 4.82 13.33 20.91
C ALA A 38 3.98 13.25 19.63
N ALA A 39 2.96 12.38 19.58
CA ALA A 39 2.07 12.26 18.42
C ALA A 39 1.13 13.47 18.24
N LYS A 40 0.77 14.15 19.33
CA LYS A 40 -0.02 15.40 19.31
C LYS A 40 0.81 16.60 18.87
N ASP A 41 2.11 16.60 19.15
CA ASP A 41 3.05 17.63 18.69
C ASP A 41 3.40 17.48 17.20
N SER A 42 3.43 18.58 16.45
CA SER A 42 3.69 18.55 15.00
C SER A 42 5.09 18.07 14.63
N GLY A 43 6.12 18.37 15.43
CA GLY A 43 7.48 17.88 15.24
C GLY A 43 7.63 16.43 15.70
N GLY A 44 7.05 16.09 16.85
CA GLY A 44 7.04 14.74 17.41
C GLY A 44 6.32 13.73 16.50
N ALA A 45 5.18 14.11 15.91
CA ALA A 45 4.46 13.32 14.91
C ALA A 45 5.38 12.92 13.74
N ARG A 46 6.16 13.88 13.22
CA ARG A 46 7.13 13.60 12.14
C ARG A 46 8.27 12.69 12.58
N VAL A 47 8.71 12.77 13.83
CA VAL A 47 9.71 11.84 14.38
C VAL A 47 9.15 10.42 14.46
N ILE A 48 7.91 10.27 14.92
CA ILE A 48 7.21 8.96 14.96
C ILE A 48 7.05 8.42 13.54
N GLU A 49 6.61 9.23 12.58
CA GLU A 49 6.47 8.84 11.18
C GLU A 49 7.81 8.41 10.55
N ALA A 50 8.90 9.11 10.87
CA ALA A 50 10.24 8.75 10.43
C ALA A 50 10.68 7.40 11.00
N PHE A 51 10.47 7.16 12.30
CA PHE A 51 10.72 5.86 12.91
C PHE A 51 9.88 4.74 12.26
N LEU A 52 8.58 4.97 12.02
CA LEU A 52 7.71 4.00 11.33
C LEU A 52 8.15 3.73 9.89
N SER A 53 8.86 4.67 9.26
CA SER A 53 9.44 4.53 7.91
C SER A 53 10.84 3.91 7.88
N SER A 54 11.55 3.87 9.02
CA SER A 54 12.91 3.32 9.13
C SER A 54 12.97 1.82 8.82
N ASP A 55 14.17 1.24 8.75
CA ASP A 55 14.33 -0.20 8.59
C ASP A 55 14.08 -0.99 9.89
N ALA A 56 13.66 -0.32 10.98
CA ALA A 56 13.41 -0.97 12.26
C ALA A 56 12.43 -2.15 12.13
N SER A 57 12.65 -3.19 12.94
CA SER A 57 11.83 -4.40 12.84
C SER A 57 10.33 -4.12 13.03
N ALA A 58 9.48 -4.86 12.30
CA ALA A 58 8.03 -4.74 12.41
C ALA A 58 7.53 -4.94 13.86
N LYS A 59 8.23 -5.74 14.66
CA LYS A 59 7.93 -5.94 16.09
C LYS A 59 8.08 -4.66 16.90
N LEU A 60 9.15 -3.89 16.65
CA LEU A 60 9.41 -2.63 17.34
C LEU A 60 8.44 -1.52 16.89
N LYS A 61 8.16 -1.44 15.59
CA LYS A 61 7.14 -0.53 15.06
C LYS A 61 5.78 -0.81 15.65
N ARG A 62 5.37 -2.09 15.69
CA ARG A 62 4.12 -2.54 16.33
C ARG A 62 4.07 -2.18 17.82
N ARG A 63 5.17 -2.34 18.56
CA ARG A 63 5.24 -1.96 19.98
C ARG A 63 4.94 -0.49 20.19
N LEU A 64 5.45 0.39 19.33
CA LEU A 64 5.14 1.82 19.39
C LEU A 64 3.69 2.09 19.03
N ILE A 65 3.17 1.53 17.94
CA ILE A 65 1.77 1.74 17.51
C ILE A 65 0.78 1.27 18.59
N MET A 66 1.07 0.16 19.27
CA MET A 66 0.24 -0.36 20.37
C MET A 66 0.07 0.63 21.52
N LYS A 67 1.02 1.55 21.74
CA LYS A 67 0.95 2.59 22.77
C LYS A 67 -0.01 3.73 22.42
N LEU A 68 -0.39 3.85 21.15
CA LEU A 68 -1.35 4.85 20.67
C LEU A 68 -2.79 4.32 20.57
N ARG A 69 -3.02 3.04 20.93
CA ARG A 69 -4.37 2.47 20.95
C ARG A 69 -5.24 3.21 21.98
N GLY A 70 -6.49 3.45 21.62
CA GLY A 70 -7.42 4.29 22.38
C GLY A 70 -7.33 5.78 22.03
N HIS A 71 -6.34 6.19 21.24
CA HIS A 71 -6.08 7.60 20.91
C HIS A 71 -6.10 7.90 19.42
N PHE A 72 -6.33 6.93 18.53
CA PHE A 72 -6.35 7.17 17.09
C PHE A 72 -7.52 8.08 16.67
N GLY A 73 -8.65 8.00 17.37
CA GLY A 73 -9.78 8.91 17.19
C GLY A 73 -9.37 10.38 17.39
N GLU A 74 -8.87 10.73 18.59
CA GLU A 74 -8.44 12.11 18.88
C GLU A 74 -7.28 12.58 17.99
N LEU A 75 -6.33 11.71 17.65
CA LEU A 75 -5.21 12.04 16.77
C LEU A 75 -5.68 12.33 15.34
N SER A 76 -6.71 11.62 14.85
CA SER A 76 -7.22 11.80 13.50
C SER A 76 -7.86 13.18 13.26
N LEU A 77 -8.39 13.80 14.32
CA LEU A 77 -8.99 15.13 14.28
C LEU A 77 -7.93 16.24 14.14
N GLN A 78 -6.68 15.94 14.51
CA GLN A 78 -5.55 16.87 14.38
C GLN A 78 -4.92 16.79 12.98
N SER A 79 -4.51 17.94 12.42
CA SER A 79 -3.95 18.01 11.07
C SER A 79 -2.63 17.24 10.92
N SER A 80 -1.75 17.26 11.93
CA SER A 80 -0.52 16.45 11.95
C SER A 80 -0.81 15.00 12.31
N GLY A 81 -1.68 14.79 13.31
CA GLY A 81 -2.01 13.46 13.82
C GLY A 81 -2.66 12.55 12.79
N SER A 82 -3.44 13.08 11.84
CA SER A 82 -4.03 12.26 10.77
C SER A 82 -3.01 11.54 9.90
N PHE A 83 -1.86 12.19 9.62
CA PHE A 83 -0.77 11.56 8.86
C PHE A 83 -0.11 10.45 9.68
N THR A 84 0.05 10.68 10.99
CA THR A 84 0.58 9.67 11.91
C THR A 84 -0.37 8.46 12.02
N VAL A 85 -1.69 8.69 12.13
CA VAL A 85 -2.72 7.63 12.13
C VAL A 85 -2.64 6.80 10.83
N GLU A 86 -2.59 7.47 9.68
CA GLU A 86 -2.46 6.81 8.39
C GLU A 86 -1.18 5.98 8.28
N LYS A 87 -0.07 6.51 8.81
CA LYS A 87 1.22 5.79 8.83
C LYS A 87 1.16 4.57 9.74
N CYS A 88 0.54 4.69 10.91
CA CYS A 88 0.29 3.59 11.84
C CYS A 88 -0.57 2.51 11.17
N PHE A 89 -1.61 2.89 10.43
CA PHE A 89 -2.46 1.96 9.67
C PHE A 89 -1.67 1.19 8.61
N THR A 90 -0.85 1.90 7.83
CA THR A 90 -0.04 1.30 6.76
C THR A 90 0.95 0.27 7.32
N VAL A 91 1.62 0.60 8.42
CA VAL A 91 2.64 -0.26 9.06
C VAL A 91 2.04 -1.35 9.94
N GLY A 92 0.82 -1.14 10.46
CA GLY A 92 0.11 -2.05 11.33
C GLY A 92 -0.24 -3.38 10.65
N ASN A 93 -0.33 -4.44 11.44
CA ASN A 93 -0.96 -5.69 11.01
C ASN A 93 -2.48 -5.53 10.98
N ILE A 94 -3.20 -6.54 10.50
CA ILE A 94 -4.65 -6.49 10.35
C ILE A 94 -5.38 -6.12 11.66
N SER A 95 -4.97 -6.71 12.79
CA SER A 95 -5.53 -6.39 14.11
C SER A 95 -5.35 -4.92 14.52
N LEU A 96 -4.18 -4.32 14.24
CA LEU A 96 -3.97 -2.89 14.47
C LEU A 96 -4.78 -2.02 13.52
N ARG A 97 -4.87 -2.42 12.24
CA ARG A 97 -5.68 -1.72 11.25
C ARG A 97 -7.14 -1.65 11.68
N GLU A 98 -7.70 -2.76 12.15
CA GLU A 98 -9.06 -2.85 12.70
C GLU A 98 -9.25 -1.97 13.92
N ALA A 99 -8.31 -1.98 14.87
CA ALA A 99 -8.37 -1.12 16.05
C ALA A 99 -8.42 0.37 15.64
N ILE A 100 -7.57 0.77 14.69
CA ILE A 100 -7.55 2.14 14.16
C ILE A 100 -8.89 2.50 13.53
N VAL A 101 -9.42 1.72 12.58
CA VAL A 101 -10.70 2.06 11.94
C VAL A 101 -11.88 2.02 12.90
N SER A 102 -11.85 1.13 13.90
CA SER A 102 -12.87 1.09 14.95
C SER A 102 -12.88 2.38 15.78
N GLU A 103 -11.71 2.89 16.15
CA GLU A 103 -11.59 4.16 16.87
C GLU A 103 -12.01 5.36 15.99
N LEU A 104 -11.67 5.35 14.69
CA LEU A 104 -12.10 6.40 13.76
C LEU A 104 -13.62 6.44 13.57
N LEU A 105 -14.30 5.29 13.63
CA LEU A 105 -15.77 5.25 13.60
C LEU A 105 -16.42 6.00 14.76
N THR A 106 -15.79 5.99 15.94
CA THR A 106 -16.34 6.69 17.12
C THR A 106 -16.37 8.21 16.96
N VAL A 107 -15.49 8.76 16.12
CA VAL A 107 -15.37 10.19 15.84
C VAL A 107 -15.76 10.54 14.39
N GLN A 108 -16.48 9.66 13.70
CA GLN A 108 -16.76 9.76 12.27
C GLN A 108 -17.39 11.11 11.87
N SER A 109 -18.40 11.55 12.62
CA SER A 109 -19.12 12.80 12.34
C SER A 109 -18.22 14.03 12.44
N GLU A 110 -17.41 14.14 13.49
CA GLU A 110 -16.41 15.21 13.63
C GLU A 110 -15.33 15.11 12.56
N LEU A 111 -14.84 13.90 12.29
CA LEU A 111 -13.75 13.69 11.36
C LEU A 111 -14.13 14.14 9.94
N TRP A 112 -15.35 13.84 9.47
CA TRP A 112 -15.84 14.33 8.17
C TRP A 112 -15.85 15.85 8.03
N ASN A 113 -16.00 16.58 9.14
CA ASN A 113 -16.01 18.05 9.15
C ASN A 113 -14.60 18.67 9.18
N THR A 114 -13.56 17.87 9.38
CA THR A 114 -12.16 18.34 9.33
C THR A 114 -11.64 18.42 7.89
N LYS A 115 -10.56 19.19 7.66
CA LYS A 115 -9.95 19.34 6.32
C LYS A 115 -9.38 18.01 5.79
N GLN A 116 -8.79 17.22 6.68
CA GLN A 116 -8.10 15.97 6.37
C GLN A 116 -9.00 14.74 6.39
N GLY A 117 -10.09 14.77 7.16
CA GLY A 117 -10.93 13.62 7.42
C GLY A 117 -11.53 12.96 6.18
N PRO A 118 -12.12 13.70 5.22
CA PRO A 118 -12.61 13.09 3.98
C PRO A 118 -11.57 12.29 3.21
N HIS A 119 -10.29 12.69 3.26
CA HIS A 119 -9.20 11.93 2.65
C HIS A 119 -8.90 10.66 3.45
N LEU A 120 -8.74 10.80 4.77
CA LEU A 120 -8.41 9.70 5.67
C LEU A 120 -9.50 8.61 5.66
N MET A 121 -10.78 9.00 5.76
CA MET A 121 -11.94 8.13 5.75
C MET A 121 -12.00 7.25 4.49
N ARG A 122 -11.82 7.86 3.32
CA ARG A 122 -11.78 7.14 2.02
C ARG A 122 -10.57 6.25 1.89
N LYS A 123 -9.40 6.70 2.36
CA LYS A 123 -8.13 5.96 2.23
C LYS A 123 -8.11 4.69 3.08
N LEU A 124 -8.65 4.77 4.30
CA LEU A 124 -8.74 3.63 5.21
C LEU A 124 -10.01 2.78 4.98
N ASP A 125 -10.93 3.24 4.13
CA ASP A 125 -12.21 2.61 3.84
C ASP A 125 -13.02 2.35 5.12
N VAL A 126 -13.16 3.41 5.93
CA VAL A 126 -13.81 3.36 7.25
C VAL A 126 -15.30 3.01 7.12
N ASP A 127 -15.99 3.58 6.13
CA ASP A 127 -17.40 3.26 5.86
C ASP A 127 -17.57 1.81 5.38
N GLY A 128 -16.62 1.31 4.57
CA GLY A 128 -16.58 -0.08 4.15
C GLY A 128 -16.38 -1.05 5.31
N PHE A 129 -15.53 -0.68 6.29
CA PHE A 129 -15.36 -1.42 7.53
C PHE A 129 -16.64 -1.47 8.35
N ALA A 130 -17.35 -0.34 8.54
CA ALA A 130 -18.61 -0.30 9.28
C ALA A 130 -19.70 -1.17 8.65
N ALA A 131 -19.83 -1.12 7.31
CA ALA A 131 -20.87 -1.87 6.62
C ALA A 131 -20.54 -3.37 6.52
N ARG A 132 -19.28 -3.71 6.21
CA ARG A 132 -18.86 -5.09 5.86
C ARG A 132 -17.44 -5.38 6.39
N PRO A 133 -17.28 -5.63 7.70
CA PRO A 133 -15.99 -5.86 8.33
C PRO A 133 -15.18 -6.99 7.69
N ASP A 134 -15.82 -8.12 7.36
CA ASP A 134 -15.14 -9.30 6.81
C ASP A 134 -14.62 -9.07 5.38
N GLN A 135 -15.40 -8.39 4.54
CA GLN A 135 -14.97 -8.02 3.19
C GLN A 135 -13.83 -6.99 3.25
N TRP A 136 -13.94 -6.03 4.17
CA TRP A 136 -12.87 -5.07 4.41
C TRP A 136 -11.58 -5.78 4.84
N ARG A 137 -11.66 -6.72 5.79
CA ARG A 137 -10.51 -7.51 6.27
C ARG A 137 -9.84 -8.27 5.12
N SER A 138 -10.62 -9.00 4.35
CA SER A 138 -10.13 -9.75 3.18
C SER A 138 -9.40 -8.82 2.20
N ARG A 139 -9.95 -7.64 1.89
CA ARG A 139 -9.29 -6.65 1.02
C ARG A 139 -7.96 -6.15 1.59
N GLN A 140 -7.89 -5.91 2.91
CA GLN A 140 -6.65 -5.48 3.56
C GLN A 140 -5.56 -6.56 3.51
N GLU A 141 -5.93 -7.82 3.71
CA GLU A 141 -5.03 -8.97 3.64
C GLU A 141 -4.56 -9.23 2.20
N SER A 142 -5.46 -9.17 1.22
CA SER A 142 -5.09 -9.30 -0.20
C SER A 142 -4.09 -8.23 -0.61
N LYS A 143 -4.30 -6.96 -0.25
CA LYS A 143 -3.33 -5.88 -0.49
C LYS A 143 -1.96 -6.19 0.09
N GLN A 144 -1.92 -6.73 1.31
CA GLN A 144 -0.67 -7.10 1.96
C GLN A 144 0.02 -8.30 1.27
N SER A 145 -0.76 -9.31 0.87
CA SER A 145 -0.25 -10.48 0.17
C SER A 145 0.35 -10.10 -1.19
N THR A 146 -0.37 -9.34 -2.01
CA THR A 146 0.12 -8.86 -3.30
C THR A 146 1.37 -7.99 -3.16
N PHE A 147 1.43 -7.14 -2.14
CA PHE A 147 2.63 -6.36 -1.85
C PHE A 147 3.83 -7.25 -1.49
N ASN A 148 3.62 -8.25 -0.65
CA ASN A 148 4.67 -9.18 -0.24
C ASN A 148 5.17 -10.04 -1.43
N GLU A 149 4.26 -10.50 -2.29
CA GLU A 149 4.58 -11.24 -3.51
C GLU A 149 5.39 -10.39 -4.49
N PHE A 150 4.97 -9.15 -4.73
CA PHE A 150 5.72 -8.18 -5.53
C PHE A 150 7.12 -7.95 -4.96
N TYR A 151 7.23 -7.73 -3.64
CA TYR A 151 8.53 -7.54 -2.99
C TYR A 151 9.40 -8.79 -3.04
N SER A 152 8.83 -9.99 -2.92
CA SER A 152 9.58 -11.24 -3.08
C SER A 152 10.12 -11.42 -4.49
N THR A 153 9.38 -10.94 -5.50
CA THR A 153 9.72 -11.11 -6.92
C THR A 153 10.71 -10.05 -7.40
N PHE A 154 10.52 -8.79 -7.00
CA PHE A 154 11.25 -7.62 -7.51
C PHE A 154 12.10 -6.90 -6.45
N GLY A 155 11.86 -7.14 -5.17
CA GLY A 155 12.59 -6.56 -4.04
C GLY A 155 13.97 -7.21 -3.91
N SER A 156 14.88 -6.83 -4.80
CA SER A 156 16.27 -7.24 -4.74
C SER A 156 16.90 -6.80 -3.41
N LYS A 157 17.10 -7.74 -2.49
CA LYS A 157 18.10 -7.56 -1.44
C LYS A 157 19.47 -7.78 -2.07
N LYS A 158 20.22 -6.70 -2.29
CA LYS A 158 21.68 -6.79 -2.37
C LYS A 158 22.20 -7.35 -1.04
N SER A 159 22.50 -8.65 -0.98
CA SER A 159 23.80 -9.21 -0.57
C SER A 159 23.77 -10.71 -0.24
N SER A 160 24.73 -11.40 -0.87
CA SER A 160 25.44 -12.62 -0.45
C SER A 160 24.66 -13.92 -0.24
N LYS A 161 24.35 -14.62 -1.35
CA LYS A 161 24.68 -16.06 -1.38
C LYS A 161 26.09 -16.21 -1.93
N LYS A 162 26.91 -16.87 -1.12
CA LYS A 162 28.31 -17.22 -1.33
C LYS A 162 28.56 -17.71 -2.77
N PHE A 163 29.52 -17.08 -3.46
CA PHE A 163 30.29 -17.75 -4.50
C PHE A 163 31.04 -18.91 -3.83
N ALA A 164 30.41 -20.08 -3.75
CA ALA A 164 31.12 -21.33 -3.59
C ALA A 164 31.61 -21.73 -4.98
N ARG A 165 32.88 -21.42 -5.21
CA ARG A 165 33.67 -21.76 -6.38
C ARG A 165 34.02 -23.25 -6.30
N ASN A 166 33.36 -24.10 -7.07
CA ASN A 166 33.92 -25.39 -7.44
C ASN A 166 34.03 -25.41 -8.97
N SER A 167 35.28 -25.31 -9.44
CA SER A 167 35.64 -25.47 -10.84
C SER A 167 35.70 -26.96 -11.19
N ALA A 168 35.11 -27.27 -12.35
CA ALA A 168 35.41 -28.35 -13.28
C ALA A 168 35.35 -29.80 -12.78
N ASP A 169 34.37 -30.56 -13.30
CA ASP A 169 34.74 -31.67 -14.18
C ASP A 169 33.71 -31.81 -15.31
N ASP A 170 34.21 -32.10 -16.50
CA ASP A 170 33.48 -32.28 -17.76
C ASP A 170 32.62 -33.55 -17.73
N ASP A 171 31.33 -33.46 -18.11
CA ASP A 171 30.73 -34.51 -18.95
C ASP A 171 29.44 -34.02 -19.63
N VAL A 172 29.41 -34.10 -20.96
CA VAL A 172 28.27 -33.78 -21.82
C VAL A 172 27.69 -35.10 -22.35
N PRO A 173 26.43 -35.46 -22.03
CA PRO A 173 25.75 -36.52 -22.75
C PRO A 173 24.85 -35.99 -23.87
N LYS A 174 25.36 -36.18 -25.09
CA LYS A 174 24.72 -36.39 -26.40
C LYS A 174 23.18 -36.35 -26.51
N VAL A 175 22.76 -35.45 -27.41
CA VAL A 175 21.51 -35.47 -28.20
C VAL A 175 21.27 -36.85 -28.83
N LYS A 176 20.09 -37.44 -28.57
CA LYS A 176 19.56 -38.58 -29.35
C LYS A 176 18.58 -38.09 -30.41
N LYS A 177 18.97 -38.27 -31.67
CA LYS A 177 18.11 -38.25 -32.86
C LYS A 177 17.23 -39.51 -32.86
N ASN A 178 15.92 -39.35 -33.03
CA ASN A 178 15.07 -40.40 -33.60
C ASN A 178 14.57 -39.93 -34.97
N LYS A 179 14.73 -40.78 -35.99
CA LYS A 179 14.32 -40.56 -37.38
C LYS A 179 13.69 -41.85 -37.90
N SER A 180 12.44 -41.77 -38.38
CA SER A 180 11.89 -42.37 -39.62
C SER A 180 10.36 -42.55 -39.48
N LYS A 181 9.55 -41.84 -40.29
CA LYS A 181 8.96 -42.20 -41.62
C LYS A 181 7.66 -43.01 -41.42
N ASN A 182 6.52 -42.76 -42.07
CA ASN A 182 6.26 -42.49 -43.50
C ASN A 182 4.70 -42.27 -43.64
N ILE A 183 4.12 -41.33 -44.42
CA ILE A 183 3.56 -41.43 -45.82
C ILE A 183 2.47 -40.30 -45.90
N VAL A 184 2.58 -39.25 -46.74
CA VAL A 184 1.94 -39.01 -48.08
C VAL A 184 0.40 -39.14 -48.02
N THR A 185 -0.51 -38.26 -48.46
CA THR A 185 -0.71 -37.16 -49.45
C THR A 185 -1.87 -36.29 -48.89
N ASP A 186 -2.10 -35.02 -49.22
CA ASP A 186 -2.75 -34.56 -50.46
C ASP A 186 -2.91 -33.01 -50.45
N GLU A 187 -3.10 -32.47 -51.65
CA GLU A 187 -3.11 -31.10 -52.16
C GLU A 187 -3.98 -30.07 -51.41
N GLY A 188 -3.55 -28.80 -51.33
CA GLY A 188 -4.02 -27.71 -52.22
C GLY A 188 -4.95 -26.76 -51.42
N THR A 189 -5.02 -25.44 -51.51
CA THR A 189 -4.71 -24.47 -52.57
C THR A 189 -4.82 -23.05 -51.96
N SER A 190 -3.76 -22.25 -52.12
CA SER A 190 -3.64 -20.79 -52.38
C SER A 190 -4.60 -19.70 -51.82
N GLN A 191 -3.95 -18.53 -51.55
CA GLN A 191 -4.37 -17.13 -51.81
C GLN A 191 -5.38 -16.47 -50.84
N SER A 192 -5.11 -15.36 -50.12
CA SER A 192 -4.66 -13.97 -50.42
C SER A 192 -5.81 -12.95 -50.62
N MET A 193 -5.85 -11.94 -49.74
CA MET A 193 -6.25 -10.51 -49.88
C MET A 193 -7.60 -10.09 -50.51
N ASP A 194 -8.38 -9.29 -49.75
CA ASP A 194 -8.94 -7.93 -50.07
C ASP A 194 -10.17 -7.61 -49.19
N LYS A 195 -10.26 -6.51 -48.41
CA LYS A 195 -10.47 -5.07 -48.68
C LYS A 195 -11.90 -4.64 -49.09
N ALA A 196 -12.45 -3.69 -48.30
CA ALA A 196 -13.50 -2.68 -48.60
C ALA A 196 -14.95 -3.19 -48.84
N GLU A 197 -16.07 -2.47 -48.67
CA GLU A 197 -16.51 -1.20 -48.03
C GLU A 197 -18.00 -1.02 -48.48
N LYS A 198 -18.95 -0.68 -47.58
CA LYS A 198 -20.23 0.07 -47.81
C LYS A 198 -21.13 -0.05 -46.57
N LYS A 199 -21.54 0.94 -45.77
CA LYS A 199 -21.93 2.37 -45.91
C LYS A 199 -23.30 2.64 -46.56
N ARG A 200 -24.24 3.08 -45.69
CA ARG A 200 -25.29 4.13 -45.81
C ARG A 200 -26.76 3.76 -46.13
N HIS A 201 -27.65 4.14 -45.20
CA HIS A 201 -28.77 5.11 -45.32
C HIS A 201 -29.42 5.21 -43.91
N ARG A 202 -29.55 6.29 -43.12
CA ARG A 202 -29.88 7.74 -43.25
C ARG A 202 -31.30 8.00 -43.79
N GLU A 203 -32.22 8.34 -42.86
CA GLU A 203 -32.97 9.63 -42.75
C GLU A 203 -34.44 9.41 -43.21
N ASP A 204 -35.53 9.96 -42.65
CA ASP A 204 -35.71 11.16 -41.85
C ASP A 204 -37.19 11.36 -41.40
N VAL A 205 -37.42 12.39 -40.55
CA VAL A 205 -38.65 13.24 -40.40
C VAL A 205 -39.82 12.74 -39.50
N LEU A 206 -40.53 13.52 -38.66
CA LEU A 206 -40.46 14.86 -38.02
C LEU A 206 -41.87 15.13 -37.42
N GLN A 207 -41.97 15.80 -36.27
CA GLN A 207 -42.91 16.91 -35.94
C GLN A 207 -42.89 17.13 -34.42
N LYS A 208 -42.36 18.22 -33.86
CA LYS A 208 -42.62 19.69 -33.94
C LYS A 208 -43.23 20.16 -32.60
N SER A 209 -42.49 21.05 -31.93
CA SER A 209 -42.85 21.85 -30.75
C SER A 209 -43.97 22.89 -31.06
N PRO A 210 -44.50 23.70 -30.10
CA PRO A 210 -43.75 24.82 -29.53
C PRO A 210 -44.07 25.27 -28.08
N LYS A 211 -43.19 26.15 -27.59
CA LYS A 211 -43.22 27.00 -26.39
C LYS A 211 -44.54 27.77 -26.17
N LYS A 212 -44.88 28.08 -24.92
CA LYS A 212 -45.52 29.35 -24.52
C LYS A 212 -45.00 29.89 -23.18
N LEU A 213 -45.06 31.22 -23.10
CA LEU A 213 -44.52 32.17 -22.14
C LEU A 213 -45.66 32.71 -21.24
N LYS A 214 -45.29 33.22 -20.05
CA LYS A 214 -46.04 34.16 -19.16
C LYS A 214 -47.29 33.65 -18.42
N THR A 215 -47.25 33.73 -17.10
CA THR A 215 -47.97 34.79 -16.35
C THR A 215 -47.13 35.18 -15.15
#